data_AF-A0A7J3LNM5-F1
#
_entry.id   AF-A0A7J3LNM5-F1
#
_cell.length_a   1.000
_cell.length_b   1.000
_cell.length_c   1.000
_cell.angle_alpha   90.00
_cell.angle_beta   90.00
_cell.angle_gamma   90.00
#
_symmetry.space_group_name_H-M   'P 1'
#
loop_
_entity.id
_entity.type
_entity.pdbx_description
1 polymer ?
#
loop_
_entity_poly.entity_id
_entity_poly.type
_entity_poly.pdbx_seq_one_letter_code
_entity_poly.pdbx_strand_id
1 'polypeptide(L)'
;MQRMQQSDKSYIKDHLLDYMRYQLKQGYELSDIKHALTKYGYHRNLVEEVAHNISPGDIPEKKAPAKPLAQMDKDLSLYVQGMLVDFIVKESKLGYEMPAIRKALVNFGHHPKDVDSAIKSISKGEVVDFQGSKVVQVHSPILLAIAVLVFFMFTVFLSISTNASITTVLLSFMPAAASVFAVYFIGMLMGSSSYRQLLPLIGAGIALAGFMILLQTSATVQRFPGTHVLLGLNIILAFILSALFSFFSKKSKEEIIVKAAKTEKIPLMYKSVR
;
A
#
# COMPACT_ATOMS: atom_id res chain seq x y z
N MET A 1 -31.23 -11.82 37.90
CA MET A 1 -29.89 -11.24 37.65
C MET A 1 -28.74 -12.23 37.83
N GLN A 2 -28.69 -13.07 38.89
CA GLN A 2 -27.61 -14.05 39.08
C GLN A 2 -27.49 -15.14 37.97
N ARG A 3 -28.60 -15.57 37.35
CA ARG A 3 -28.56 -16.56 36.24
C ARG A 3 -27.96 -16.02 34.94
N MET A 4 -28.10 -14.71 34.66
CA MET A 4 -27.46 -14.08 33.48
C MET A 4 -25.94 -14.02 33.65
N GLN A 5 -25.43 -13.62 34.83
CA GLN A 5 -24.00 -13.59 35.12
C GLN A 5 -23.31 -14.98 35.08
N GLN A 6 -24.06 -16.06 35.36
CA GLN A 6 -23.52 -17.41 35.33
C GLN A 6 -23.44 -17.97 33.91
N SER A 7 -24.42 -17.65 33.06
CA SER A 7 -24.42 -17.94 31.62
C SER A 7 -23.22 -17.30 30.91
N ASP A 8 -22.97 -16.02 31.18
CA ASP A 8 -21.87 -15.27 30.53
C ASP A 8 -20.49 -15.80 30.95
N LYS A 9 -20.34 -16.20 32.22
CA LYS A 9 -19.09 -16.80 32.73
C LYS A 9 -18.82 -18.18 32.11
N SER A 10 -19.84 -19.01 31.94
CA SER A 10 -19.69 -20.31 31.28
C SER A 10 -19.29 -20.12 29.82
N TYR A 11 -19.98 -19.22 29.11
CA TYR A 11 -19.69 -18.91 27.72
C TYR A 11 -18.24 -18.45 27.50
N ILE A 12 -17.73 -17.54 28.36
CA ILE A 12 -16.34 -17.07 28.26
C ILE A 12 -15.34 -18.22 28.48
N LYS A 13 -15.61 -19.12 29.44
CA LYS A 13 -14.75 -20.28 29.70
C LYS A 13 -14.70 -21.24 28.53
N ASP A 14 -15.86 -21.55 27.96
CA ASP A 14 -15.98 -22.44 26.80
C ASP A 14 -15.27 -21.83 25.58
N HIS A 15 -15.48 -20.53 25.34
CA HIS A 15 -14.80 -19.80 24.27
C HIS A 15 -13.28 -19.77 24.43
N LEU A 16 -12.78 -19.52 25.64
CA LEU A 16 -11.35 -19.54 25.94
C LEU A 16 -10.75 -20.95 25.78
N LEU A 17 -11.49 -21.98 26.16
CA LEU A 17 -11.05 -23.37 26.00
C LEU A 17 -10.91 -23.74 24.52
N ASP A 18 -11.92 -23.39 23.72
CA ASP A 18 -11.90 -23.61 22.27
C ASP A 18 -10.78 -22.81 21.59
N TYR A 19 -10.56 -21.57 22.03
CA TYR A 19 -9.43 -20.76 21.57
C TYR A 19 -8.08 -21.40 21.90
N MET A 20 -7.88 -21.87 23.13
CA MET A 20 -6.65 -22.55 23.53
C MET A 20 -6.41 -23.81 22.69
N ARG A 21 -7.43 -24.65 22.50
CA ARG A 21 -7.36 -25.84 21.64
C ARG A 21 -7.03 -25.49 20.20
N TYR A 22 -7.64 -24.44 19.67
CA TYR A 22 -7.34 -23.94 18.33
C TYR A 22 -5.87 -23.54 18.21
N GLN A 23 -5.33 -22.79 19.17
CA GLN A 23 -3.95 -22.31 19.13
C GLN A 23 -2.93 -23.44 19.32
N LEU A 24 -3.23 -24.45 20.15
CA LEU A 24 -2.44 -25.68 20.23
C LEU A 24 -2.35 -26.37 18.85
N LYS A 25 -3.46 -26.44 18.11
CA LYS A 25 -3.49 -26.97 16.73
C LYS A 25 -2.68 -26.14 15.72
N GLN A 26 -2.47 -24.85 16.00
CA GLN A 26 -1.58 -23.99 15.21
C GLN A 26 -0.09 -24.15 15.60
N GLY A 27 0.23 -25.01 16.57
CA GLY A 27 1.61 -25.34 16.95
C GLY A 27 2.16 -24.53 18.13
N TYR A 28 1.35 -23.66 18.76
CA TYR A 28 1.76 -22.94 19.97
C TYR A 28 1.85 -23.85 21.18
N GLU A 29 2.69 -23.48 22.14
CA GLU A 29 2.73 -24.15 23.45
C GLU A 29 1.73 -23.52 24.42
N LEU A 30 1.22 -24.32 25.35
CA LEU A 30 0.24 -23.87 26.34
C LEU A 30 0.76 -22.69 27.17
N SER A 31 2.06 -22.67 27.48
CA SER A 31 2.72 -21.54 28.17
C SER A 31 2.60 -20.23 27.39
N ASP A 32 2.80 -20.28 26.07
CA ASP A 32 2.77 -19.09 25.20
C ASP A 32 1.34 -18.56 25.06
N ILE A 33 0.37 -19.47 24.94
CA ILE A 33 -1.06 -19.13 24.87
C ILE A 33 -1.51 -18.45 26.18
N LYS A 34 -1.13 -19.01 27.34
CA LYS A 34 -1.45 -18.43 28.65
C LYS A 34 -0.86 -17.03 28.81
N HIS A 35 0.39 -16.85 28.36
CA HIS A 35 1.05 -15.55 28.39
C HIS A 35 0.34 -14.53 27.48
N ALA A 36 0.04 -14.90 26.24
CA ALA A 36 -0.66 -14.03 25.28
C ALA A 36 -2.05 -13.61 25.80
N LEU A 37 -2.85 -14.54 26.31
CA LEU A 37 -4.17 -14.24 26.88
C LEU A 37 -4.10 -13.30 28.08
N THR A 38 -3.13 -13.49 28.96
CA THR A 38 -2.93 -12.60 30.12
C THR A 38 -2.54 -11.20 29.66
N LYS A 39 -1.65 -11.09 28.66
CA LYS A 39 -1.23 -9.82 28.06
C LYS A 39 -2.35 -9.11 27.30
N TYR A 40 -3.26 -9.87 26.70
CA TYR A 40 -4.45 -9.36 26.02
C TYR A 40 -5.48 -8.77 27.00
N GLY A 41 -5.42 -9.13 28.29
CA GLY A 41 -6.25 -8.54 29.36
C GLY A 41 -7.11 -9.55 30.12
N TYR A 42 -7.01 -10.85 29.84
CA TYR A 42 -7.73 -11.86 30.63
C TYR A 42 -7.11 -12.02 32.02
N HIS A 43 -7.96 -12.22 33.04
CA HIS A 43 -7.49 -12.48 34.40
C HIS A 43 -6.71 -13.79 34.48
N ARG A 44 -5.52 -13.75 35.08
CA ARG A 44 -4.64 -14.92 35.24
C ARG A 44 -5.36 -16.14 35.83
N ASN A 45 -6.19 -15.95 36.86
CA ASN A 45 -6.93 -17.05 37.49
C ASN A 45 -7.89 -17.75 36.52
N LEU A 46 -8.57 -16.99 35.65
CA LEU A 46 -9.46 -17.54 34.63
C LEU A 46 -8.67 -18.32 33.57
N VAL A 47 -7.54 -17.77 33.13
CA VAL A 47 -6.65 -18.42 32.16
C VAL A 47 -6.11 -19.74 32.72
N GLU A 48 -5.66 -19.75 33.98
CA GLU A 48 -5.21 -20.96 34.66
C GLU A 48 -6.34 -21.99 34.79
N GLU A 49 -7.52 -21.57 35.25
CA GLU A 49 -8.68 -22.45 35.42
C GLU A 49 -9.07 -23.13 34.10
N VAL A 50 -9.14 -22.36 33.00
CA VAL A 50 -9.45 -22.92 31.67
C VAL A 50 -8.34 -23.86 31.18
N ALA A 51 -7.07 -23.51 31.41
CA ALA A 51 -5.94 -24.33 30.99
C ALA A 51 -5.90 -25.70 31.69
N HIS A 52 -6.46 -25.85 32.89
CA HIS A 52 -6.56 -27.15 33.58
C HIS A 52 -7.48 -28.14 32.86
N ASN A 53 -8.36 -27.65 31.97
CA ASN A 53 -9.24 -28.50 31.17
C ASN A 53 -8.63 -28.95 29.84
N ILE A 54 -7.38 -28.55 29.55
CA ILE A 54 -6.62 -29.02 28.39
C ILE A 54 -6.03 -30.40 28.71
N SER A 55 -6.43 -31.41 27.94
CA SER A 55 -5.94 -32.78 28.09
C SER A 55 -4.67 -33.00 27.26
N PRO A 56 -3.81 -34.00 27.60
CA PRO A 56 -2.66 -34.34 26.76
C PRO A 56 -3.03 -34.63 25.30
N GLY A 57 -4.21 -35.19 25.04
CA GLY A 57 -4.73 -35.43 23.68
C GLY A 57 -5.12 -34.18 22.90
N ASP A 58 -5.24 -33.01 23.54
CA ASP A 58 -5.48 -31.73 22.85
C ASP A 58 -4.18 -31.15 22.25
N ILE A 59 -3.01 -31.69 22.63
CA ILE A 59 -1.70 -31.22 22.17
C ILE A 59 -1.30 -32.03 20.92
N PRO A 60 -1.30 -31.43 19.71
CA PRO A 60 -0.98 -32.15 18.50
C PRO A 60 0.52 -32.45 18.40
N GLU A 61 0.85 -33.52 17.68
CA GLU A 61 2.23 -33.79 17.30
C GLU A 61 2.78 -32.72 16.34
N LYS A 62 4.08 -32.46 16.44
CA LYS A 62 4.77 -31.53 15.56
C LYS A 62 4.77 -32.08 14.13
N LYS A 63 4.38 -31.25 13.18
CA LYS A 63 4.38 -31.61 11.76
C LYS A 63 5.79 -31.56 11.19
N ALA A 64 6.08 -32.44 10.24
CA ALA A 64 7.33 -32.39 9.48
C ALA A 64 7.43 -31.09 8.68
N PRO A 65 8.64 -30.50 8.54
CA PRO A 65 8.82 -29.28 7.77
C PRO A 65 8.52 -29.50 6.28
N ALA A 66 7.75 -28.59 5.70
CA ALA A 66 7.46 -28.53 4.29
C ALA A 66 8.73 -28.22 3.46
N LYS A 67 8.64 -28.39 2.14
CA LYS A 67 9.71 -27.99 1.22
C LYS A 67 9.94 -26.47 1.29
N PRO A 68 11.19 -26.00 1.14
CA PRO A 68 11.49 -24.58 1.12
C PRO A 68 10.75 -23.83 0.01
N LEU A 69 10.32 -22.59 0.28
CA LEU A 69 9.67 -21.71 -0.70
C LEU A 69 10.52 -21.48 -1.95
N ALA A 70 11.85 -21.49 -1.82
CA ALA A 70 12.79 -21.34 -2.94
C ALA A 70 12.69 -22.45 -4.01
N GLN A 71 12.05 -23.57 -3.68
CA GLN A 71 11.79 -24.68 -4.62
C GLN A 71 10.41 -24.60 -5.28
N MET A 72 9.61 -23.59 -4.93
CA MET A 72 8.30 -23.34 -5.53
C MET A 72 8.41 -22.40 -6.73
N ASP A 73 7.34 -22.34 -7.52
CA ASP A 73 7.18 -21.28 -8.51
C ASP A 73 7.32 -19.89 -7.85
N LYS A 74 7.88 -18.93 -8.59
CA LYS A 74 8.21 -17.60 -8.06
C LYS A 74 6.97 -16.88 -7.52
N ASP A 75 5.85 -16.92 -8.25
CA ASP A 75 4.64 -16.20 -7.83
C ASP A 75 4.00 -16.88 -6.62
N LEU A 76 4.01 -18.22 -6.60
CA LEU A 76 3.55 -19.00 -5.45
C LEU A 76 4.41 -18.75 -4.20
N SER A 77 5.73 -18.68 -4.36
CA SER A 77 6.65 -18.42 -3.25
C SER A 77 6.42 -17.05 -2.61
N LEU A 78 6.21 -16.01 -3.43
CA LEU A 78 5.90 -14.65 -2.98
C LEU A 78 4.54 -14.60 -2.28
N TYR A 79 3.54 -15.28 -2.83
CA TYR A 79 2.20 -15.36 -2.23
C TYR A 79 2.24 -16.02 -0.84
N VAL A 80 2.91 -17.16 -0.70
CA VAL A 80 3.02 -17.87 0.59
C VAL A 80 3.86 -17.07 1.59
N GLN A 81 4.94 -16.41 1.13
CA GLN A 81 5.72 -15.50 1.98
C GLN A 81 4.84 -14.34 2.51
N GLY A 82 3.97 -13.79 1.67
CA GLY A 82 2.97 -12.79 2.06
C GLY A 82 2.03 -13.28 3.16
N MET A 83 1.44 -14.46 2.99
CA MET A 83 0.56 -15.06 3.99
C MET A 83 1.26 -15.31 5.33
N LEU A 84 2.54 -15.73 5.31
CA LEU A 84 3.34 -15.89 6.53
C LEU A 84 3.54 -14.56 7.25
N VAL A 85 3.86 -13.51 6.51
CA VAL A 85 4.03 -12.16 7.06
C VAL A 85 2.73 -11.67 7.69
N ASP A 86 1.60 -11.79 7.00
CA ASP A 86 0.28 -11.37 7.49
C ASP A 86 -0.10 -12.11 8.77
N PHE A 87 0.14 -13.43 8.81
CA PHE A 87 -0.08 -14.25 9.99
C PHE A 87 0.78 -13.78 11.18
N ILE A 88 2.08 -13.61 10.99
CA ILE A 88 3.00 -13.18 12.07
C ILE A 88 2.57 -11.80 12.63
N VAL A 89 2.19 -10.87 11.76
CA VAL A 89 1.71 -9.54 12.19
C VAL A 89 0.42 -9.65 13.00
N LYS A 90 -0.53 -10.48 12.56
CA LYS A 90 -1.79 -10.71 13.27
C LYS A 90 -1.54 -11.30 14.67
N GLU A 91 -0.73 -12.34 14.77
CA GLU A 91 -0.45 -13.02 16.04
C GLU A 91 0.33 -12.12 17.01
N SER A 92 1.25 -11.30 16.50
CA SER A 92 1.95 -10.28 17.31
C SER A 92 0.97 -9.28 17.93
N LYS A 93 -0.05 -8.84 17.19
CA LYS A 93 -1.12 -7.96 17.71
C LYS A 93 -1.99 -8.64 18.77
N LEU A 94 -2.10 -9.96 18.74
CA LEU A 94 -2.80 -10.75 19.76
C LEU A 94 -1.96 -10.99 21.03
N GLY A 95 -0.73 -10.47 21.07
CA GLY A 95 0.13 -10.50 22.26
C GLY A 95 1.19 -11.58 22.24
N TYR A 96 1.23 -12.46 21.24
CA TYR A 96 2.27 -13.47 21.11
C TYR A 96 3.64 -12.85 20.84
N GLU A 97 4.67 -13.40 21.47
CA GLU A 97 6.04 -12.97 21.24
C GLU A 97 6.62 -13.61 19.98
N MET A 98 7.52 -12.90 19.29
CA MET A 98 8.13 -13.38 18.04
C MET A 98 8.77 -14.77 18.16
N PRO A 99 9.47 -15.13 19.26
CA PRO A 99 9.99 -16.49 19.45
C PRO A 99 8.88 -17.56 19.50
N ALA A 100 7.74 -17.26 20.13
CA ALA A 100 6.60 -18.16 20.20
C ALA A 100 5.94 -18.34 18.83
N ILE A 101 5.72 -17.26 18.09
CA ILE A 101 5.15 -17.30 16.72
C ILE A 101 6.06 -18.10 15.80
N ARG A 102 7.37 -17.86 15.85
CA ARG A 102 8.36 -18.62 15.07
C ARG A 102 8.27 -20.12 15.37
N LYS A 103 8.25 -20.47 16.66
CA LYS A 103 8.18 -21.85 17.11
C LYS A 103 6.88 -22.52 16.67
N ALA A 104 5.75 -21.82 16.77
CA ALA A 104 4.46 -22.32 16.33
C ALA A 104 4.43 -22.60 14.82
N LEU A 105 4.90 -21.67 14.00
CA LEU A 105 4.98 -21.88 12.54
C LEU A 105 5.85 -23.08 12.17
N VAL A 106 6.99 -23.25 12.84
CA VAL A 106 7.86 -24.42 12.61
C VAL A 106 7.19 -25.72 13.08
N ASN A 107 6.55 -25.71 14.27
CA ASN A 107 5.80 -26.87 14.77
C ASN A 107 4.60 -27.23 13.87
N PHE A 108 4.02 -26.23 13.21
CA PHE A 108 2.96 -26.39 12.21
C PHE A 108 3.48 -26.94 10.86
N GLY A 109 4.80 -27.08 10.72
CA GLY A 109 5.42 -27.67 9.53
C GLY A 109 5.89 -26.65 8.51
N HIS A 110 5.95 -25.35 8.81
CA HIS A 110 6.63 -24.40 7.93
C HIS A 110 8.14 -24.59 7.98
N HIS A 111 8.80 -24.41 6.83
CA HIS A 111 10.24 -24.56 6.75
C HIS A 111 10.94 -23.40 7.52
N PRO A 112 11.89 -23.67 8.44
CA PRO A 112 12.46 -22.66 9.33
C PRO A 112 13.05 -21.44 8.61
N LYS A 113 13.72 -21.65 7.48
CA LYS A 113 14.32 -20.55 6.70
C LYS A 113 13.27 -19.57 6.14
N ASP A 114 12.08 -20.06 5.80
CA ASP A 114 11.03 -19.24 5.21
C ASP A 114 10.34 -18.41 6.29
N VAL A 115 10.16 -19.00 7.48
CA VAL A 115 9.72 -18.28 8.69
C VAL A 115 10.73 -17.19 9.06
N ASP A 116 12.03 -17.52 9.09
CA ASP A 116 13.09 -16.55 9.40
C ASP A 116 13.15 -15.40 8.37
N SER A 117 12.92 -15.71 7.09
CA SER A 117 12.81 -14.71 6.03
C SER A 117 11.62 -13.78 6.25
N ALA A 118 10.43 -14.33 6.55
CA ALA A 118 9.24 -13.53 6.84
C ALA A 118 9.42 -12.62 8.07
N ILE A 119 10.02 -13.14 9.15
CA ILE A 119 10.34 -12.34 10.36
C ILE A 119 11.33 -11.21 10.02
N LYS A 120 12.34 -11.49 9.19
CA LYS A 120 13.31 -10.49 8.74
C LYS A 120 12.66 -9.41 7.87
N SER A 121 11.72 -9.76 7.02
CA SER A 121 10.95 -8.77 6.25
C SER A 121 10.15 -7.85 7.18
N ILE A 122 9.55 -8.40 8.25
CA ILE A 122 8.83 -7.58 9.25
C ILE A 122 9.79 -6.63 9.99
N SER A 123 10.94 -7.10 10.45
CA SER A 123 11.90 -6.28 11.21
C SER A 123 12.52 -5.15 10.39
N LYS A 124 12.60 -5.32 9.07
CA LYS A 124 13.03 -4.29 8.13
C LYS A 124 11.91 -3.33 7.70
N GLY A 125 10.66 -3.59 8.10
CA GLY A 125 9.49 -2.83 7.63
C GLY A 125 9.06 -3.17 6.21
N GLU A 126 9.51 -4.29 5.66
CA GLU A 126 9.13 -4.84 4.35
C GLU A 126 7.83 -5.68 4.44
N VAL A 127 6.83 -5.22 5.21
CA VAL A 127 5.55 -5.93 5.40
C VAL A 127 4.62 -5.60 4.23
N VAL A 128 4.22 -6.64 3.48
CA VAL A 128 3.34 -6.54 2.31
C VAL A 128 2.02 -7.19 2.70
N ASP A 129 0.98 -6.38 2.98
CA ASP A 129 -0.39 -6.86 3.24
C ASP A 129 -1.02 -7.31 1.92
N PHE A 130 -1.20 -8.63 1.74
CA PHE A 130 -1.67 -9.21 0.49
C PHE A 130 -3.20 -9.34 0.39
N GLN A 131 -3.96 -9.12 1.48
CA GLN A 131 -5.40 -9.43 1.51
C GLN A 131 -6.34 -8.23 1.22
N GLY A 132 -5.83 -7.03 0.99
CA GLY A 132 -6.67 -5.82 0.86
C GLY A 132 -6.76 -5.13 -0.50
N SER A 133 -5.93 -5.50 -1.49
CA SER A 133 -5.68 -4.59 -2.62
C SER A 133 -5.96 -5.25 -3.98
N LYS A 134 -7.16 -5.07 -4.53
CA LYS A 134 -7.28 -5.02 -6.00
C LYS A 134 -6.64 -3.72 -6.44
N VAL A 135 -5.36 -3.79 -6.78
CA VAL A 135 -4.66 -2.71 -7.45
C VAL A 135 -5.25 -2.61 -8.85
N VAL A 136 -6.14 -1.63 -9.08
CA VAL A 136 -6.37 -1.19 -10.46
C VAL A 136 -5.11 -0.42 -10.84
N GLN A 137 -4.11 -1.14 -11.36
CA GLN A 137 -2.93 -0.53 -11.94
C GLN A 137 -3.39 0.25 -13.17
N VAL A 138 -3.71 1.53 -12.99
CA VAL A 138 -3.83 2.44 -14.11
C VAL A 138 -2.41 2.60 -14.65
N HIS A 139 -2.06 1.76 -15.61
CA HIS A 139 -0.77 1.77 -16.25
C HIS A 139 -0.51 3.19 -16.78
N SER A 140 0.64 3.76 -16.43
CA SER A 140 1.13 5.07 -16.92
C SER A 140 0.83 5.36 -18.41
N PRO A 141 0.93 4.38 -19.34
CA PRO A 141 0.52 4.59 -20.74
C PRO A 141 -0.98 4.88 -20.95
N ILE A 142 -1.90 4.37 -20.12
CA ILE A 142 -3.34 4.64 -20.23
C ILE A 142 -3.64 6.11 -19.88
N LEU A 143 -3.00 6.64 -18.85
CA LEU A 143 -3.14 8.06 -18.46
C LEU A 143 -2.60 8.98 -19.55
N LEU A 144 -1.46 8.62 -20.15
CA LEU A 144 -0.91 9.35 -21.29
C LEU A 144 -1.87 9.30 -22.48
N ALA A 145 -2.46 8.14 -22.78
CA ALA A 145 -3.44 7.99 -23.85
C ALA A 145 -4.71 8.84 -23.60
N ILE A 146 -5.23 8.86 -22.37
CA ILE A 146 -6.36 9.71 -21.97
C ILE A 146 -5.99 11.18 -22.10
N ALA A 147 -4.80 11.59 -21.66
CA ALA A 147 -4.34 12.98 -21.77
C ALA A 147 -4.22 13.43 -23.25
N VAL A 148 -3.68 12.57 -24.12
CA VAL A 148 -3.61 12.82 -25.56
C VAL A 148 -5.00 12.93 -26.18
N LEU A 149 -5.92 12.04 -25.80
CA LEU A 149 -7.31 12.06 -26.27
C LEU A 149 -8.03 13.36 -25.86
N VAL A 150 -7.92 13.75 -24.58
CA VAL A 150 -8.53 14.98 -24.06
C VAL A 150 -7.93 16.21 -24.74
N PHE A 151 -6.61 16.25 -24.94
CA PHE A 151 -5.94 17.33 -25.67
C PHE A 151 -6.42 17.44 -27.12
N PHE A 152 -6.58 16.30 -27.81
CA PHE A 152 -7.10 16.28 -29.18
C PHE A 152 -8.56 16.76 -29.24
N MET A 153 -9.43 16.25 -28.36
CA MET A 153 -10.83 16.68 -28.29
C MET A 153 -10.95 18.18 -27.98
N PHE A 154 -10.13 18.69 -27.06
CA PHE A 154 -10.08 20.11 -26.73
C PHE A 154 -9.62 20.98 -27.91
N THR A 155 -8.61 20.52 -28.66
CA THR A 155 -8.12 21.19 -29.86
C THR A 155 -9.19 21.27 -30.95
N VAL A 156 -9.89 20.16 -31.20
CA VAL A 156 -10.98 20.09 -32.19
C VAL A 156 -12.14 21.00 -31.76
N PHE A 157 -12.54 20.94 -30.48
CA PHE A 157 -13.58 21.79 -29.92
C PHE A 157 -13.26 23.29 -30.07
N LEU A 158 -12.03 23.69 -29.74
CA LEU A 158 -11.58 25.08 -29.89
C LEU A 158 -11.54 25.51 -31.36
N SER A 159 -11.01 24.66 -32.24
CA SER A 159 -10.96 24.94 -33.68
C SER A 159 -12.36 25.23 -34.26
N ILE A 160 -13.36 24.42 -33.88
CA ILE A 160 -14.76 24.62 -34.28
C ILE A 160 -15.33 25.89 -33.63
N SER A 161 -15.13 26.08 -32.32
CA SER A 161 -15.75 27.17 -31.57
C SER A 161 -15.19 28.55 -31.95
N THR A 162 -13.94 28.61 -32.39
CA THR A 162 -13.27 29.88 -32.75
C THR A 162 -13.09 30.05 -34.26
N ASN A 163 -13.60 29.14 -35.10
CA ASN A 163 -13.34 29.09 -36.55
C ASN A 163 -11.84 29.20 -36.91
N ALA A 164 -10.96 28.74 -36.02
CA ALA A 164 -9.52 28.76 -36.24
C ALA A 164 -9.09 27.43 -36.87
N SER A 165 -8.06 27.45 -37.71
CA SER A 165 -7.50 26.20 -38.24
C SER A 165 -6.95 25.34 -37.10
N ILE A 166 -7.10 24.01 -37.23
CA ILE A 166 -6.57 23.04 -36.27
C ILE A 166 -5.07 23.25 -36.04
N THR A 167 -4.32 23.59 -37.10
CA THR A 167 -2.89 23.89 -37.04
C THR A 167 -2.57 25.09 -36.16
N THR A 168 -3.34 26.18 -36.24
CA THR A 168 -3.15 27.37 -35.40
C THR A 168 -3.48 27.06 -33.93
N VAL A 169 -4.52 26.29 -33.66
CA VAL A 169 -4.86 25.86 -32.29
C VAL A 169 -3.78 24.95 -31.73
N LEU A 170 -3.32 23.95 -32.47
CA LEU A 170 -2.22 23.06 -32.06
C LEU A 170 -0.94 23.84 -31.74
N LEU A 171 -0.54 24.76 -32.61
CA LEU A 171 0.66 25.58 -32.41
C LEU A 171 0.53 26.43 -31.14
N SER A 172 -0.65 27.00 -30.91
CA SER A 172 -0.92 27.85 -29.73
C SER A 172 -0.91 27.09 -28.41
N PHE A 173 -1.14 25.77 -28.42
CA PHE A 173 -1.11 24.90 -27.23
C PHE A 173 0.12 23.98 -27.15
N MET A 174 1.07 24.13 -28.08
CA MET A 174 2.33 23.39 -28.07
C MET A 174 3.12 23.57 -26.76
N PRO A 175 3.17 24.76 -26.13
CA PRO A 175 3.84 24.93 -24.83
C PRO A 175 3.21 24.08 -23.71
N ALA A 176 1.88 24.02 -23.64
CA ALA A 176 1.19 23.15 -22.68
C ALA A 176 1.46 21.68 -22.96
N ALA A 177 1.41 21.23 -24.23
CA ALA A 177 1.75 19.86 -24.60
C ALA A 177 3.20 19.51 -24.20
N ALA A 178 4.16 20.35 -24.58
CA ALA A 178 5.57 20.17 -24.25
C ALA A 178 5.81 20.11 -22.73
N SER A 179 5.10 20.93 -21.94
CA SER A 179 5.18 20.90 -20.49
C SER A 179 4.73 19.57 -19.88
N VAL A 180 3.68 18.95 -20.44
CA VAL A 180 3.18 17.65 -19.97
C VAL A 180 4.19 16.55 -20.23
N PHE A 181 4.83 16.55 -21.41
CA PHE A 181 5.92 15.63 -21.71
C PHE A 181 7.13 15.88 -20.80
N ALA A 182 7.54 17.12 -20.61
CA ALA A 182 8.67 17.45 -19.74
C ALA A 182 8.41 17.00 -18.29
N VAL A 183 7.22 17.28 -17.75
CA VAL A 183 6.78 16.83 -16.42
C VAL A 183 6.73 15.31 -16.32
N TYR A 184 6.32 14.62 -17.39
CA TYR A 184 6.34 13.16 -17.45
C TYR A 184 7.76 12.61 -17.29
N PHE A 185 8.73 13.12 -18.06
CA PHE A 185 10.13 12.69 -17.98
C PHE A 185 10.78 13.08 -16.64
N ILE A 186 10.56 14.31 -16.16
CA ILE A 186 11.03 14.76 -14.85
C ILE A 186 10.45 13.86 -13.74
N GLY A 187 9.16 13.55 -13.80
CA GLY A 187 8.47 12.67 -12.85
C GLY A 187 8.94 11.21 -12.88
N MET A 188 9.50 10.75 -14.00
CA MET A 188 10.18 9.45 -14.09
C MET A 188 11.55 9.47 -13.40
N LEU A 189 12.32 10.54 -13.58
CA LEU A 189 13.66 10.71 -12.98
C LEU A 189 13.60 10.99 -11.47
N MET A 190 12.51 11.61 -10.99
CA MET A 190 12.32 11.90 -9.57
C MET A 190 11.86 10.66 -8.77
N GLY A 191 12.79 10.13 -7.97
CA GLY A 191 12.57 8.97 -7.09
C GLY A 191 11.79 9.27 -5.80
N SER A 192 11.69 10.53 -5.38
CA SER A 192 11.07 10.92 -4.10
C SER A 192 9.66 11.49 -4.26
N SER A 193 8.74 11.06 -3.38
CA SER A 193 7.32 11.46 -3.44
C SER A 193 7.07 12.92 -3.06
N SER A 194 7.91 13.51 -2.20
CA SER A 194 7.76 14.89 -1.71
C SER A 194 7.84 15.93 -2.82
N TYR A 195 8.69 15.72 -3.84
CA TYR A 195 8.87 16.68 -4.92
C TYR A 195 7.84 16.53 -6.05
N ARG A 196 7.05 15.44 -6.07
CA ARG A 196 5.98 15.24 -7.06
C ARG A 196 4.85 16.25 -6.91
N GLN A 197 4.66 16.79 -5.71
CA GLN A 197 3.67 17.84 -5.44
C GLN A 197 4.02 19.16 -6.14
N LEU A 198 5.28 19.35 -6.52
CA LEU A 198 5.74 20.53 -7.26
C LEU A 198 5.60 20.37 -8.78
N LEU A 199 5.36 19.16 -9.30
CA LEU A 199 5.22 18.91 -10.74
C LEU A 199 4.16 19.78 -11.43
N PRO A 200 3.00 20.09 -10.83
CA PRO A 200 2.01 20.99 -11.44
C PRO A 200 2.54 22.41 -11.61
N LEU A 201 3.29 22.90 -10.62
CA LEU A 201 3.92 24.23 -10.66
C LEU A 201 5.06 24.26 -11.68
N ILE A 202 5.87 23.19 -11.75
CA ILE A 202 6.93 23.04 -12.74
C ILE A 202 6.33 23.01 -14.16
N GLY A 203 5.26 22.24 -14.39
CA GLY A 203 4.56 22.18 -15.67
C GLY A 203 4.01 23.54 -16.10
N ALA A 204 3.34 24.24 -15.18
CA ALA A 204 2.85 25.60 -15.42
C ALA A 204 4.00 26.57 -15.77
N GLY A 205 5.14 26.48 -15.07
CA GLY A 205 6.33 27.29 -15.35
C GLY A 205 6.94 27.01 -16.72
N ILE A 206 7.02 25.73 -17.12
CA ILE A 206 7.51 25.34 -18.45
C ILE A 206 6.56 25.83 -19.54
N ALA A 207 5.24 25.70 -19.35
CA ALA A 207 4.26 26.19 -20.31
C ALA A 207 4.31 27.72 -20.45
N LEU A 208 4.47 28.46 -19.35
CA LEU A 208 4.66 29.91 -19.36
C LEU A 208 5.92 30.29 -20.15
N ALA A 209 7.07 29.70 -19.80
CA ALA A 209 8.33 29.98 -20.49
C ALA A 209 8.26 29.65 -21.99
N GLY A 210 7.70 28.49 -22.33
CA GLY A 210 7.50 28.05 -23.71
C GLY A 210 6.56 28.97 -24.50
N PHE A 211 5.48 29.45 -23.86
CA PHE A 211 4.56 30.39 -24.50
C PHE A 211 5.19 31.76 -24.71
N MET A 212 6.03 32.24 -23.79
CA MET A 212 6.78 33.49 -23.95
C MET A 212 7.80 33.39 -25.09
N ILE A 213 8.47 32.25 -25.25
CA ILE A 213 9.37 31.98 -26.39
C ILE A 213 8.57 31.94 -27.69
N LEU A 214 7.41 31.28 -27.71
CA LEU A 214 6.54 31.19 -28.89
C LEU A 214 5.99 32.56 -29.29
N LEU A 215 5.60 33.38 -28.32
CA LEU A 215 5.23 34.78 -28.51
C LEU A 215 6.33 35.59 -29.19
N GLN A 216 7.60 35.38 -28.84
CA GLN A 216 8.70 36.13 -29.44
C GLN A 216 9.08 35.64 -30.83
N THR A 217 8.83 34.36 -31.14
CA THR A 217 9.33 33.69 -32.36
C THR A 217 8.26 33.46 -33.43
N SER A 218 6.97 33.49 -33.08
CA SER A 218 5.86 33.20 -33.99
C SER A 218 4.95 34.41 -34.23
N ALA A 219 5.03 34.98 -35.43
CA ALA A 219 4.14 36.05 -35.88
C ALA A 219 2.65 35.63 -35.87
N THR A 220 2.37 34.34 -36.03
CA THR A 220 1.02 33.76 -36.01
C THR A 220 0.37 33.86 -34.63
N VAL A 221 1.14 33.64 -33.56
CA VAL A 221 0.65 33.67 -32.17
C VAL A 221 0.53 35.11 -31.66
N GLN A 222 1.43 36.00 -32.08
CA GLN A 222 1.36 37.43 -31.76
C GLN A 222 0.10 38.10 -32.30
N ARG A 223 -0.35 37.69 -33.49
CA ARG A 223 -1.52 38.28 -34.18
C ARG A 223 -2.84 37.62 -33.81
N PHE A 224 -2.82 36.60 -32.96
CA PHE A 224 -4.03 35.87 -32.60
C PHE A 224 -4.90 36.71 -31.66
N PRO A 225 -6.20 36.92 -31.94
CA PRO A 225 -7.08 37.66 -31.04
C PRO A 225 -7.17 36.98 -29.68
N GLY A 226 -6.88 37.72 -28.60
CA GLY A 226 -6.94 37.18 -27.24
C GLY A 226 -5.73 36.33 -26.84
N THR A 227 -4.52 36.65 -27.30
CA THR A 227 -3.28 35.97 -26.89
C THR A 227 -3.08 35.86 -25.37
N HIS A 228 -3.57 36.83 -24.59
CA HIS A 228 -3.56 36.76 -23.13
C HIS A 228 -4.47 35.65 -22.57
N VAL A 229 -5.61 35.39 -23.23
CA VAL A 229 -6.52 34.29 -22.91
C VAL A 229 -5.86 32.96 -23.28
N LEU A 230 -5.19 32.88 -24.43
CA LEU A 230 -4.40 31.70 -24.82
C LEU A 230 -3.28 31.39 -23.84
N LEU A 231 -2.57 32.41 -23.34
CA LEU A 231 -1.56 32.24 -22.29
C LEU A 231 -2.18 31.65 -21.02
N GLY A 232 -3.29 32.23 -20.55
CA GLY A 232 -4.02 31.74 -19.38
C GLY A 232 -4.48 30.29 -19.54
N LEU A 233 -5.04 29.95 -20.71
CA LEU A 233 -5.46 28.59 -21.03
C LEU A 233 -4.28 27.62 -21.09
N ASN A 234 -3.12 28.01 -21.63
CA ASN A 234 -1.93 27.18 -21.65
C ASN A 234 -1.44 26.86 -20.22
N ILE A 235 -1.39 27.87 -19.35
CA ILE A 235 -0.96 27.68 -17.96
C ILE A 235 -1.95 26.78 -17.21
N ILE A 236 -3.25 27.04 -17.33
CA ILE A 236 -4.30 26.27 -16.66
C ILE A 236 -4.28 24.81 -17.14
N LEU A 237 -4.20 24.60 -18.46
CA LEU A 237 -4.18 23.27 -19.04
C LEU A 237 -2.92 22.49 -18.62
N ALA A 238 -1.75 23.14 -18.67
CA ALA A 238 -0.49 22.56 -18.20
C ALA A 238 -0.55 22.17 -16.72
N PHE A 239 -1.12 23.05 -15.89
CA PHE A 239 -1.29 22.79 -14.45
C PHE A 239 -2.22 21.61 -14.21
N ILE A 240 -3.42 21.60 -14.82
CA ILE A 240 -4.42 20.53 -14.63
C ILE A 240 -3.87 19.20 -15.12
N LEU A 241 -3.29 19.13 -16.32
CA LEU A 241 -2.74 17.89 -16.87
C LEU A 241 -1.55 17.38 -16.04
N SER A 242 -0.68 18.28 -15.56
CA SER A 242 0.43 17.93 -14.68
C SER A 242 -0.04 17.51 -13.28
N ALA A 243 -1.13 18.10 -12.77
CA ALA A 243 -1.77 17.72 -11.52
C ALA A 243 -2.43 16.34 -11.62
N LEU A 244 -3.15 16.07 -12.71
CA LEU A 244 -3.68 14.74 -13.01
C LEU A 244 -2.55 13.72 -13.07
N PHE A 245 -1.47 14.03 -13.80
CA PHE A 245 -0.30 13.15 -13.84
C PHE A 245 0.32 12.94 -12.45
N SER A 246 0.51 13.99 -11.67
CA SER A 246 1.04 13.87 -10.30
C SER A 246 0.13 13.03 -9.40
N PHE A 247 -1.18 13.25 -9.46
CA PHE A 247 -2.18 12.55 -8.64
C PHE A 247 -2.31 11.07 -9.03
N PHE A 248 -2.37 10.76 -10.32
CA PHE A 248 -2.50 9.38 -10.79
C PHE A 248 -1.16 8.63 -10.86
N SER A 249 -0.03 9.31 -11.03
CA SER A 249 1.30 8.70 -10.85
C SER A 249 1.60 8.46 -9.36
N LYS A 250 1.13 9.36 -8.49
CA LYS A 250 1.07 9.12 -7.04
C LYS A 250 0.20 7.91 -6.76
N LYS A 251 -0.98 7.77 -7.36
CA LYS A 251 -1.82 6.57 -7.20
C LYS A 251 -1.19 5.30 -7.80
N SER A 252 -0.53 5.37 -8.96
CA SER A 252 0.12 4.20 -9.59
C SER A 252 1.36 3.74 -8.82
N LYS A 253 2.17 4.66 -8.28
CA LYS A 253 3.31 4.29 -7.42
C LYS A 253 2.90 4.11 -5.97
N GLU A 254 1.85 4.74 -5.47
CA GLU A 254 1.30 4.54 -4.11
C GLU A 254 0.24 3.43 -4.02
N GLU A 255 -0.22 2.86 -5.14
CA GLU A 255 -0.98 1.60 -5.22
C GLU A 255 -0.12 0.45 -5.77
N ILE A 256 1.10 0.74 -6.27
CA ILE A 256 2.26 -0.17 -6.21
C ILE A 256 3.24 0.35 -5.14
N ILE A 257 2.69 0.91 -4.08
CA ILE A 257 3.23 0.81 -2.73
C ILE A 257 2.06 0.20 -2.00
N VAL A 258 2.24 -0.98 -1.43
CA VAL A 258 1.35 -1.39 -0.35
C VAL A 258 1.37 -0.23 0.63
N LYS A 259 0.24 0.49 0.79
CA LYS A 259 0.10 1.43 1.89
C LYS A 259 0.23 0.61 3.17
N ALA A 260 1.46 0.47 3.65
CA ALA A 260 1.72 0.32 5.06
C ALA A 260 1.06 1.54 5.69
N ALA A 261 -0.15 1.34 6.24
CA ALA A 261 -0.63 2.25 7.25
C ALA A 261 0.52 2.35 8.25
N LYS A 262 1.05 3.56 8.41
CA LYS A 262 2.02 3.86 9.44
C LYS A 262 1.25 3.73 10.75
N THR A 263 1.01 2.49 11.20
CA THR A 263 0.68 2.24 12.59
C THR A 263 1.80 2.92 13.36
N GLU A 264 1.41 3.76 14.30
CA GLU A 264 2.28 4.27 15.36
C GLU A 264 3.37 3.26 15.66
N LYS A 265 4.61 3.73 15.78
CA LYS A 265 5.72 2.94 16.30
C LYS A 265 5.16 2.09 17.43
N ILE A 266 4.97 0.79 17.21
CA ILE A 266 4.68 -0.12 18.31
C ILE A 266 5.90 0.08 19.21
N PRO A 267 5.76 0.63 20.42
CA PRO A 267 6.89 0.74 21.29
C PRO A 267 7.34 -0.70 21.55
N LEU A 268 8.45 -1.07 20.93
CA LEU A 268 9.25 -2.20 21.36
C LEU A 268 9.73 -1.81 22.77
N MET A 269 8.90 -2.08 23.78
CA MET A 269 9.33 -2.08 25.17
C MET A 269 10.30 -3.25 25.35
N TYR A 270 11.51 -3.07 24.86
CA TYR A 270 12.69 -3.71 25.41
C TYR A 270 13.14 -2.85 26.59
N LYS A 271 12.57 -3.10 27.77
CA LYS A 271 13.28 -2.84 29.02
C LYS A 271 13.84 -4.18 29.48
N SER A 272 15.08 -4.47 29.06
CA SER A 272 15.92 -5.39 29.81
C SER A 272 16.24 -4.71 31.15
N VAL A 273 15.54 -5.12 32.20
CA VAL A 273 15.95 -4.82 33.57
C VAL A 273 17.11 -5.76 33.89
N ARG A 274 18.31 -5.19 34.04
CA ARG A 274 19.31 -5.68 34.99
C ARG A 274 19.07 -4.98 36.31
#